data_AF-A0A537Y9Y2-F1
#
_entry.id   AF-A0A537Y9Y2-F1
#
_cell.length_a   1.000
_cell.length_b   1.000
_cell.length_c   1.000
_cell.angle_alpha   90.00
_cell.angle_beta   90.00
_cell.angle_gamma   90.00
#
_symmetry.space_group_name_H-M   'P 1'
#
loop_
_entity.id
_entity.type
_entity.pdbx_description
1 polymer ?
#
loop_
_entity_poly.entity_id
_entity_poly.type
_entity_poly.pdbx_seq_one_letter_code
_entity_poly.pdbx_strand_id
1 'polypeptide(L)' 'MDELNGKMIACQILVTGLIARVANDSPDPLRFLTDFRDEIRAVVKGINIVGMDNTDRVRLVAQQTVDELFSLMKSPSSD' A
#
# COMPACT_ATOMS: atom_id res chain seq x y z
N MET A 1 16.85 -8.35 -14.41
CA MET A 1 16.48 -7.41 -13.34
C MET A 1 15.20 -6.64 -13.70
N ASP A 2 14.89 -6.47 -15.00
CA ASP A 2 13.73 -5.69 -15.46
C ASP A 2 12.37 -6.39 -15.36
N GLU A 3 12.30 -7.71 -15.52
CA GLU A 3 11.01 -8.42 -15.53
C GLU A 3 10.36 -8.47 -14.13
N LEU A 4 11.16 -8.70 -13.08
CA LEU A 4 10.66 -8.71 -11.71
C LEU A 4 10.22 -7.31 -11.27
N ASN A 5 11.00 -6.28 -11.60
CA ASN A 5 10.63 -4.89 -11.34
C ASN A 5 9.36 -4.50 -12.12
N GLY A 6 9.24 -4.91 -13.38
CA GLY A 6 8.04 -4.68 -14.19
C GLY A 6 6.78 -5.35 -13.61
N LYS A 7 6.89 -6.59 -13.10
CA LYS A 7 5.79 -7.29 -12.42
C LYS A 7 5.39 -6.60 -11.11
N MET A 8 6.35 -6.10 -10.34
CA MET A 8 6.06 -5.35 -9.12
C MET A 8 5.34 -4.03 -9.42
N ILE A 9 5.79 -3.27 -10.42
CA ILE A 9 5.14 -2.02 -10.85
C ILE A 9 3.71 -2.30 -11.34
N ALA A 10 3.52 -3.33 -12.16
CA ALA A 10 2.19 -3.73 -12.63
C ALA A 10 1.25 -4.09 -11.46
N CYS A 11 1.76 -4.81 -10.45
CA CYS A 11 1.01 -5.14 -9.25
C CYS A 11 0.64 -3.88 -8.44
N GLN A 12 1.59 -2.95 -8.25
CA GLN A 12 1.34 -1.67 -7.57
C GLN A 12 0.27 -0.84 -8.28
N ILE A 13 0.31 -0.76 -9.61
CA ILE A 13 -0.71 -0.06 -10.41
C ILE A 13 -2.09 -0.71 -10.26
N LEU A 14 -2.15 -2.04 -10.37
CA LEU A 14 -3.41 -2.80 -10.23
C LEU A 14 -4.04 -2.62 -8.85
N VAL A 15 -3.24 -2.78 -7.79
CA VAL A 15 -3.69 -2.62 -6.40
C VAL A 15 -4.15 -1.19 -6.15
N THR A 16 -3.40 -0.19 -6.62
CA THR A 16 -3.80 1.23 -6.51
C THR A 16 -5.14 1.49 -7.21
N GLY A 17 -5.33 0.98 -8.43
CA GLY A 17 -6.60 1.11 -9.16
C GLY A 17 -7.78 0.43 -8.46
N LEU A 18 -7.56 -0.74 -7.84
CA LEU A 18 -8.57 -1.45 -7.06
C LEU A 18 -8.98 -0.65 -5.82
N ILE A 19 -8.00 -0.13 -5.07
CA ILE A 19 -8.27 0.70 -3.88
C ILE A 19 -9.07 1.94 -4.27
N ALA A 20 -8.69 2.62 -5.35
CA ALA A 20 -9.41 3.80 -5.84
C ALA A 20 -10.85 3.46 -6.25
N ARG A 21 -11.06 2.31 -6.92
CA ARG A 21 -12.40 1.87 -7.29
C ARG A 21 -13.28 1.61 -6.07
N VAL A 22 -12.77 0.87 -5.09
CA VAL A 22 -13.51 0.56 -3.86
C VAL A 22 -13.79 1.83 -3.04
N ALA A 23 -12.83 2.74 -2.95
CA ALA A 23 -13.02 4.03 -2.29
C ALA A 23 -14.13 4.85 -2.94
N ASN A 24 -14.19 4.91 -4.28
CA ASN A 24 -15.24 5.63 -5.00
C ASN A 24 -16.64 5.02 -4.83
N ASP A 25 -16.73 3.71 -4.59
CA ASP A 25 -18.00 3.03 -4.31
C ASP A 25 -18.39 3.11 -2.80
N SER A 26 -17.52 3.68 -1.94
CA SER A 26 -17.78 3.91 -0.51
C SER A 26 -18.60 5.18 -0.27
N PRO A 27 -19.57 5.19 0.67
CA PRO A 27 -20.30 6.39 1.07
C PRO A 27 -19.41 7.44 1.75
N ASP A 28 -18.26 7.04 2.29
CA ASP A 28 -17.23 7.92 2.83
C ASP A 28 -15.83 7.46 2.36
N PRO A 29 -15.38 7.94 1.18
CA PRO A 29 -14.12 7.50 0.57
C PRO A 29 -12.88 7.88 1.40
N LEU A 30 -12.89 9.06 2.03
CA LEU A 30 -11.75 9.55 2.82
C LEU A 30 -11.56 8.75 4.09
N ARG A 31 -12.67 8.43 4.77
CA ARG A 31 -12.65 7.55 5.93
C ARG A 31 -12.19 6.15 5.55
N PHE A 32 -12.73 5.58 4.46
CA PHE A 32 -12.29 4.27 3.96
C PHE A 32 -10.77 4.23 3.73
N LEU A 33 -10.22 5.21 3.02
CA LEU A 33 -8.77 5.26 2.74
C LEU A 33 -7.94 5.41 4.02
N THR A 34 -8.44 6.14 5.01
CA THR A 34 -7.78 6.33 6.30
C THR A 34 -7.76 5.02 7.09
N ASP A 35 -8.92 4.37 7.23
CA ASP A 35 -9.06 3.10 7.94
C ASP A 35 -8.22 2.00 7.26
N PHE A 36 -8.31 1.91 5.93
CA PHE A 36 -7.53 0.96 5.13
C PHE A 36 -6.01 1.18 5.28
N ARG A 37 -5.54 2.43 5.33
CA ARG A 37 -4.13 2.74 5.59
C ARG A 37 -3.67 2.20 6.95
N ASP A 38 -4.48 2.39 7.99
CA ASP A 38 -4.14 1.95 9.34
C ASP A 38 -4.16 0.42 9.47
N GLU A 39 -5.13 -0.25 8.83
CA GLU A 39 -5.19 -1.71 8.75
C GLU A 39 -3.94 -2.30 8.06
N ILE A 40 -3.56 -1.75 6.90
CA ILE A 40 -2.37 -2.23 6.17
C ILE A 40 -1.10 -2.00 6.98
N ARG A 41 -0.97 -0.88 7.69
CA ARG A 41 0.15 -0.64 8.62
C ARG A 41 0.20 -1.65 9.76
N ALA A 42 -0.95 -2.06 10.29
CA ALA A 42 -1.00 -3.11 11.30
C ALA A 42 -0.52 -4.46 10.72
N VAL A 43 -0.92 -4.80 9.49
CA VAL A 43 -0.42 -6.00 8.78
C VAL A 43 1.10 -5.94 8.60
N VAL A 44 1.64 -4.80 8.16
CA VAL A 44 3.10 -4.62 7.99
C VAL A 44 3.85 -4.85 9.29
N LYS A 45 3.36 -4.34 10.42
CA LYS A 45 3.95 -4.58 11.75
C LYS A 45 3.97 -6.06 12.12
N GLY A 46 3.01 -6.84 11.64
CA GLY A 46 2.91 -8.27 11.87
C GLY A 46 3.81 -9.13 10.96
N ILE A 47 4.49 -8.57 9.96
CA ILE A 47 5.32 -9.35 9.03
C ILE A 47 6.41 -10.09 9.79
N ASN A 48 6.42 -11.41 9.68
CA ASN A 48 7.42 -12.29 10.26
C ASN A 48 7.82 -13.32 9.20
N ILE A 49 9.04 -13.22 8.66
CA ILE A 49 9.53 -14.15 7.65
C ILE A 49 10.33 -15.24 8.37
N VAL A 50 9.77 -16.45 8.39
CA VAL A 50 10.41 -17.62 8.99
C VAL A 50 11.77 -17.86 8.34
N GLY A 51 12.80 -18.06 9.17
CA GLY A 51 14.17 -18.30 8.70
C GLY A 51 14.97 -17.04 8.33
N MET A 52 14.42 -15.84 8.55
CA MET A 52 15.18 -14.59 8.46
C MET A 52 15.52 -14.06 9.86
N ASP A 53 16.81 -13.84 10.11
CA ASP A 53 17.30 -13.32 11.39
C ASP A 53 16.91 -11.86 11.66
N ASN A 54 16.63 -11.07 10.61
CA ASN A 54 16.25 -9.66 10.75
C ASN A 54 14.99 -9.32 9.94
N THR A 55 13.84 -9.55 10.58
CA THR A 55 12.53 -9.14 10.05
C THR A 55 12.26 -7.65 10.21
N ASP A 56 12.99 -6.93 11.07
CA ASP A 56 12.79 -5.50 11.28
C ASP A 56 13.12 -4.68 10.03
N ARG A 57 14.18 -5.05 9.32
CA ARG A 57 14.51 -4.43 8.02
C ARG A 57 13.41 -4.67 6.98
N VAL A 58 12.80 -5.85 6.98
CA VAL A 58 11.69 -6.17 6.06
C VAL A 58 10.47 -5.31 6.38
N ARG A 59 10.11 -5.21 7.67
CA ARG A 59 9.00 -4.36 8.13
C ARG A 59 9.25 -2.89 7.77
N LEU A 60 10.48 -2.41 7.94
CA LEU A 60 10.85 -1.03 7.61
C LEU A 60 10.64 -0.75 6.12
N VAL A 61 11.15 -1.61 5.24
CA VAL A 61 10.99 -1.45 3.78
C VAL A 61 9.52 -1.54 3.39
N ALA A 62 8.77 -2.51 3.91
CA ALA A 62 7.34 -2.64 3.65
C ALA A 62 6.54 -1.41 4.11
N GLN A 63 6.89 -0.84 5.28
CA GLN A 63 6.27 0.37 5.80
C GLN A 63 6.53 1.57 4.88
N GLN A 64 7.78 1.75 4.43
CA GLN A 64 8.16 2.81 3.49
C GLN A 64 7.41 2.70 2.15
N THR A 65 7.30 1.49 1.61
CA THR A 65 6.57 1.25 0.35
C THR A 65 5.08 1.58 0.48
N VAL A 66 4.45 1.22 1.60
CA VAL A 66 3.06 1.58 1.87
C VAL A 66 2.91 3.09 1.99
N ASP A 67 3.77 3.75 2.75
CA ASP A 67 3.71 5.20 2.92
C ASP A 67 3.91 5.96 1.59
N GLU A 68 4.82 5.49 0.73
CA GLU A 68 5.02 6.02 -0.61
C GLU A 68 3.76 5.87 -1.47
N LEU A 69 3.15 4.69 -1.50
CA LEU A 69 1.92 4.43 -2.26
C LEU A 69 0.78 5.36 -1.84
N PHE A 70 0.56 5.55 -0.54
CA PHE A 70 -0.47 6.48 -0.05
C PHE A 70 -0.11 7.95 -0.31
N SER A 71 1.18 8.32 -0.31
CA SER A 71 1.60 9.70 -0.64
C SER A 71 1.28 10.08 -2.09
N LEU A 72 1.26 9.11 -3.00
CA LEU A 72 0.92 9.30 -4.41
C LEU A 72 -0.58 9.45 -4.65
N MET A 73 -1.42 8.94 -3.73
CA MET A 73 -2.87 9.13 -3.73
C MET A 73 -3.23 10.50 -3.16
N LYS A 74 -2.87 11.58 -3.85
CA LYS A 74 -3.43 12.92 -3.56
C LYS A 74 -4.94 12.89 -3.80
N SER A 75 -5.69 13.66 -3.00
CA SER A 75 -7.08 14.00 -3.31
C SER A 75 -7.17 14.46 -4.77
N PRO A 76 -8.18 14.04 -5.55
CA PRO A 76 -8.41 14.58 -6.87
C PRO A 76 -8.38 16.11 -6.76
N SER A 77 -7.52 16.76 -7.53
CA SER A 77 -7.52 18.22 -7.64
C SER A 77 -8.94 18.63 -8.01
N SER A 78 -9.62 19.39 -7.15
CA SER A 78 -10.88 20.03 -7.51
C SER A 78 -10.55 21.09 -8.55
N ASP A 79 -10.66 20.71 -9.83
CA ASP A 79 -10.91 21.65 -10.92
C ASP A 79 -12.44 21.74 -11.11
#